data_AF-R5BNY9-F1
#
_entry.id   AF-R5BNY9-F1
#
_cell.length_a   1.000
_cell.length_b   1.000
_cell.length_c   1.000
_cell.angle_alpha   90.00
_cell.angle_beta   90.00
_cell.angle_gamma   90.00
#
_symmetry.space_group_name_H-M   'P 1'
#
loop_
_entity.id
_entity.type
_entity.pdbx_description
1 polymer ?
#
loop_
_entity_poly.entity_id
_entity_poly.type
_entity_poly.pdbx_seq_one_letter_code
_entity_poly.pdbx_strand_id
1 'polypeptide(L)'
;MLCVGLDTDFAKIPECVKAGRTVGEAVLEFNKRIIDATAPHCIAFKPNLAFYECLGVDGMAILDKTVEHIRTNHPEQFIIADAKRGDTGNTARMYAKSLFETFDFDAVTLSPYMGGETVTPFLEYPGRYAIVVGLSSNPSSVDFQTAEKGGKPLYQVVMERMMEISTPENMMFVVGATKADKLKEIRCFCPDNFFLVPGVGAQGGSAEEVIANGANSKGGLLINSSRGVLYASSAEDFAEAAAAVAARTATL
;
A
#
# COMPACT_ATOMS: atom_id res chain seq x y z
N MET A 1 -7.52 8.05 -7.30
CA MET A 1 -7.18 6.62 -7.14
C MET A 1 -5.69 6.36 -6.89
N LEU A 2 -4.79 7.28 -7.27
CA LEU A 2 -3.35 7.08 -7.05
C LEU A 2 -2.98 6.96 -5.56
N CYS A 3 -2.18 5.95 -5.25
CA CYS A 3 -1.50 5.76 -3.99
C CYS A 3 0.02 5.82 -4.21
N VAL A 4 0.71 6.79 -3.62
CA VAL A 4 2.17 6.92 -3.76
C VAL A 4 2.85 6.01 -2.76
N GLY A 5 3.67 5.08 -3.25
CA GLY A 5 4.47 4.20 -2.39
C GLY A 5 5.76 4.87 -1.96
N LEU A 6 5.99 5.01 -0.65
CA LEU A 6 7.18 5.63 -0.06
C LEU A 6 8.24 4.56 0.26
N ASP A 7 8.62 3.80 -0.77
CA ASP A 7 9.59 2.71 -0.70
C ASP A 7 11.01 3.24 -0.98
N THR A 8 11.48 4.15 -0.12
CA THR A 8 12.66 4.96 -0.40
C THR A 8 13.95 4.16 -0.21
N ASP A 9 14.59 3.84 -1.34
CA ASP A 9 15.94 3.32 -1.46
C ASP A 9 16.97 4.46 -1.45
N PHE A 10 17.80 4.51 -0.41
CA PHE A 10 18.86 5.51 -0.26
C PHE A 10 19.79 5.58 -1.48
N ALA A 11 20.09 4.44 -2.13
CA ALA A 11 20.98 4.42 -3.27
C ALA A 11 20.46 5.28 -4.44
N LYS A 12 19.14 5.45 -4.56
CA LYS A 12 18.47 6.15 -5.65
C LYS A 12 18.11 7.60 -5.34
N ILE A 13 18.33 8.06 -4.11
CA ILE A 13 18.09 9.46 -3.74
C ILE A 13 19.08 10.36 -4.53
N PRO A 14 18.63 11.50 -5.10
CA PRO A 14 19.49 12.48 -5.76
C PRO A 14 20.63 12.99 -4.88
N GLU A 15 21.78 13.29 -5.47
CA GLU A 15 22.96 13.73 -4.72
C GLU A 15 22.73 15.06 -3.99
N CYS A 16 21.93 15.97 -4.57
CA CYS A 16 21.57 17.24 -3.93
C CYS A 16 20.81 17.06 -2.61
N VAL A 17 20.16 15.91 -2.40
CA VAL A 17 19.51 15.56 -1.13
C VAL A 17 20.48 14.85 -0.19
N LYS A 18 21.35 13.98 -0.72
CA LYS A 18 22.35 13.23 0.09
C LYS A 18 23.42 14.14 0.69
N ALA A 19 23.85 15.17 -0.03
CA ALA A 19 24.96 16.01 0.36
C ALA A 19 24.78 16.58 1.77
N GLY A 20 25.72 16.26 2.67
CA GLY A 20 25.74 16.75 4.06
C GLY A 20 24.72 16.10 5.01
N ARG A 21 24.01 15.04 4.60
CA ARG A 21 23.02 14.33 5.41
C ARG A 21 23.46 12.91 5.73
N THR A 22 23.08 12.41 6.89
CA THR A 22 23.08 10.96 7.18
C THR A 22 22.09 10.24 6.26
N VAL A 23 22.19 8.91 6.19
CA VAL A 23 21.22 8.07 5.43
C VAL A 23 19.79 8.39 5.85
N GLY A 24 19.55 8.48 7.16
CA GLY A 24 18.22 8.71 7.68
C GLY A 24 17.65 10.10 7.38
N GLU A 25 18.47 11.13 7.54
CA GLU A 25 18.09 12.50 7.19
C GLU A 25 17.82 12.66 5.69
N ALA A 26 18.61 12.01 4.84
CA ALA A 26 18.39 12.03 3.39
C ALA A 26 17.07 11.34 3.01
N VAL A 27 16.75 10.19 3.61
CA VAL A 27 15.46 9.49 3.39
C VAL A 27 14.29 10.36 3.83
N LEU A 28 14.36 10.95 5.04
CA LEU A 28 13.29 11.81 5.54
C LEU A 28 13.08 13.04 4.67
N GLU A 29 14.16 13.75 4.31
CA GLU A 29 14.10 14.93 3.44
C GLU A 29 13.52 14.60 2.06
N PHE A 30 13.98 13.49 1.48
CA PHE A 30 13.46 13.02 0.20
C PHE A 30 11.96 12.72 0.29
N ASN A 31 11.53 11.97 1.32
CA ASN A 31 10.14 11.65 1.55
C ASN A 31 9.27 12.91 1.65
N LYS A 32 9.69 13.89 2.46
CA LYS A 32 8.95 15.15 2.65
C LYS A 32 8.72 15.87 1.33
N ARG A 33 9.78 16.05 0.53
CA ARG A 33 9.69 16.71 -0.78
C ARG A 33 8.81 15.96 -1.77
N ILE A 34 8.86 14.63 -1.77
CA ILE A 34 7.95 13.81 -2.58
C ILE A 34 6.50 13.96 -2.11
N ILE A 35 6.26 13.88 -0.80
CA ILE A 35 4.92 14.00 -0.21
C ILE A 35 4.32 15.35 -0.60
N ASP A 36 5.02 16.45 -0.34
CA ASP A 36 4.52 17.80 -0.59
C ASP A 36 4.24 18.03 -2.08
N ALA A 37 5.08 17.51 -2.96
CA ALA A 37 4.92 17.65 -4.40
C ALA A 37 3.79 16.77 -4.99
N THR A 38 3.48 15.63 -4.36
CA THR A 38 2.55 14.64 -4.91
C THR A 38 1.19 14.59 -4.22
N ALA A 39 1.06 15.15 -3.00
CA ALA A 39 -0.19 15.18 -2.25
C ALA A 39 -1.38 15.76 -3.05
N PRO A 40 -1.25 16.82 -3.87
CA PRO A 40 -2.36 17.30 -4.69
C PRO A 40 -2.87 16.31 -5.76
N HIS A 41 -2.14 15.21 -5.99
CA HIS A 41 -2.37 14.27 -7.08
C HIS A 41 -2.57 12.83 -6.60
N CYS A 42 -2.50 12.55 -5.30
CA CYS A 42 -2.75 11.24 -4.73
C CYS A 42 -3.79 11.31 -3.62
N ILE A 43 -4.38 10.16 -3.32
CA ILE A 43 -5.37 10.02 -2.23
C ILE A 43 -4.81 9.23 -1.06
N ALA A 44 -3.60 8.67 -1.21
CA ALA A 44 -2.96 7.88 -0.18
C ALA A 44 -1.44 7.85 -0.33
N PHE A 45 -0.76 7.75 0.82
CA PHE A 45 0.65 7.39 0.91
C PHE A 45 0.79 6.00 1.52
N LYS A 46 1.69 5.19 0.98
CA LYS A 46 1.92 3.82 1.45
C LYS A 46 3.41 3.56 1.68
N PRO A 47 3.96 3.89 2.86
CA PRO A 47 5.29 3.42 3.24
C PRO A 47 5.31 1.89 3.37
N ASN A 48 6.28 1.25 2.70
CA ASN A 48 6.61 -0.16 2.94
C ASN A 48 7.64 -0.26 4.06
N LEU A 49 7.24 -0.87 5.17
CA LEU A 49 8.02 -0.88 6.40
C LEU A 49 9.40 -1.51 6.23
N ALA A 50 9.59 -2.44 5.28
CA ALA A 50 10.89 -3.06 5.03
C ALA A 50 12.00 -2.04 4.67
N PHE A 51 11.64 -0.94 4.00
CA PHE A 51 12.58 0.13 3.62
C PHE A 51 12.98 1.03 4.79
N TYR A 52 12.22 0.98 5.89
CA TYR A 52 12.50 1.70 7.11
C TYR A 52 13.18 0.77 8.11
N GLU A 53 12.62 -0.43 8.34
CA GLU A 53 13.14 -1.45 9.26
C GLU A 53 14.61 -1.82 8.97
N CYS A 54 15.04 -1.83 7.70
CA CYS A 54 16.43 -2.13 7.33
C CYS A 54 17.45 -1.09 7.82
N LEU A 55 17.00 0.11 8.21
CA LEU A 55 17.82 1.16 8.80
C LEU A 55 17.82 1.10 10.35
N GLY A 56 17.20 0.08 10.94
CA GLY A 56 17.16 -0.12 12.40
C GLY A 56 16.34 0.94 13.13
N VAL A 57 16.81 1.36 14.31
CA VAL A 57 16.11 2.33 15.16
C VAL A 57 15.91 3.66 14.45
N ASP A 58 16.92 4.14 13.72
CA ASP A 58 16.83 5.38 12.94
C ASP A 58 15.74 5.28 11.89
N GLY A 59 15.64 4.12 11.22
CA GLY A 59 14.57 3.79 10.28
C GLY A 59 13.17 3.95 10.85
N MET A 60 12.94 3.40 12.04
CA MET A 60 11.65 3.51 12.72
C MET A 60 11.35 4.95 13.15
N ALA A 61 12.36 5.72 13.57
CA ALA A 61 12.20 7.14 13.86
C ALA A 61 11.90 7.97 12.60
N ILE A 62 12.45 7.59 11.43
CA ILE A 62 12.15 8.22 10.15
C ILE A 62 10.73 7.89 9.70
N LEU A 63 10.26 6.65 9.90
CA LEU A 63 8.89 6.27 9.61
C LEU A 63 7.92 7.14 10.41
N ASP A 64 8.15 7.26 11.72
CA ASP A 64 7.36 8.10 12.62
C ASP A 64 7.30 9.56 12.14
N LYS A 65 8.47 10.17 11.89
CA LYS A 65 8.56 11.54 11.35
C LYS A 65 7.95 11.71 9.96
N THR A 66 7.96 10.67 9.14
CA THR A 66 7.32 10.69 7.80
C THR A 66 5.81 10.72 7.96
N VAL A 67 5.25 9.89 8.85
CA VAL A 67 3.81 9.89 9.14
C VAL A 67 3.38 11.20 9.80
N GLU A 68 4.13 11.68 10.78
CA GLU A 68 3.89 12.98 11.43
C GLU A 68 3.85 14.12 10.40
N HIS A 69 4.77 14.12 9.43
CA HIS A 69 4.79 15.12 8.36
C HIS A 69 3.52 15.07 7.50
N ILE A 70 3.04 13.88 7.13
CA ILE A 70 1.78 13.73 6.38
C ILE A 70 0.60 14.22 7.22
N ARG A 71 0.48 13.78 8.48
CA ARG A 71 -0.62 14.19 9.37
C ARG A 71 -0.66 15.69 9.62
N THR A 72 0.50 16.34 9.71
CA THR A 72 0.60 17.77 9.99
C THR A 72 0.29 18.62 8.76
N ASN A 73 0.83 18.24 7.59
CA ASN A 73 0.80 19.10 6.40
C ASN A 73 -0.28 18.72 5.39
N HIS A 74 -0.72 17.45 5.38
CA HIS A 74 -1.71 16.89 4.46
C HIS A 74 -2.69 15.97 5.23
N PRO A 75 -3.41 16.50 6.24
CA PRO A 75 -4.24 15.69 7.14
C PRO A 75 -5.37 14.94 6.45
N GLU A 76 -5.76 15.34 5.24
CA GLU A 76 -6.75 14.66 4.40
C GLU A 76 -6.23 13.36 3.78
N GLN A 77 -4.92 13.10 3.82
CA GLN A 77 -4.32 11.96 3.16
C GLN A 77 -4.46 10.66 3.94
N PHE A 78 -4.83 9.61 3.22
CA PHE A 78 -4.94 8.27 3.77
C PHE A 78 -3.56 7.60 3.84
N ILE A 79 -3.19 7.05 5.00
CA ILE A 79 -1.85 6.48 5.21
C ILE A 79 -1.93 4.97 5.41
N ILE A 80 -1.22 4.22 4.58
CA ILE A 80 -1.23 2.76 4.56
C ILE A 80 0.14 2.22 4.98
N ALA A 81 0.20 1.51 6.10
CA ALA A 81 1.37 0.71 6.45
C ALA A 81 1.41 -0.56 5.60
N ASP A 82 2.33 -0.63 4.65
CA ASP A 82 2.60 -1.89 3.94
C ASP A 82 3.56 -2.76 4.76
N ALA A 83 2.99 -3.46 5.74
CA ALA A 83 3.69 -4.22 6.77
C ALA A 83 3.56 -5.75 6.63
N LYS A 84 2.53 -6.22 5.91
CA LYS A 84 2.15 -7.64 5.69
C LYS A 84 2.24 -8.49 6.96
N ARG A 85 1.79 -7.96 8.10
CA ARG A 85 1.85 -8.68 9.38
C ARG A 85 0.99 -9.94 9.34
N GLY A 86 1.41 -10.98 10.06
CA GLY A 86 0.76 -12.29 10.04
C GLY A 86 1.08 -13.08 11.30
N ASP A 87 0.29 -12.86 12.36
CA ASP A 87 0.38 -13.55 13.64
C ASP A 87 -1.05 -13.73 14.19
N THR A 88 -1.26 -14.27 15.40
CA THR A 88 -2.60 -14.45 15.98
C THR A 88 -2.67 -13.97 17.44
N GLY A 89 -3.88 -13.95 17.99
CA GLY A 89 -4.12 -13.73 19.42
C GLY A 89 -3.55 -12.41 19.94
N ASN A 90 -2.73 -12.49 21.00
CA ASN A 90 -2.16 -11.31 21.64
C ASN A 90 -1.09 -10.62 20.78
N THR A 91 -0.32 -11.36 19.99
CA THR A 91 0.73 -10.79 19.14
C THR A 91 0.12 -9.93 18.03
N ALA A 92 -0.95 -10.41 17.39
CA ALA A 92 -1.69 -9.63 16.41
C ALA A 92 -2.26 -8.32 17.00
N ARG A 93 -2.70 -8.32 18.27
CA ARG A 93 -3.11 -7.10 18.98
C ARG A 93 -1.96 -6.12 19.19
N MET A 94 -0.76 -6.60 19.50
CA MET A 94 0.41 -5.72 19.64
C MET A 94 0.81 -5.09 18.30
N TYR A 95 0.67 -5.82 17.19
CA TYR A 95 0.85 -5.22 15.86
C TYR A 95 -0.21 -4.16 15.54
N ALA A 96 -1.48 -4.45 15.80
CA ALA A 96 -2.57 -3.48 15.57
C ALA A 96 -2.36 -2.21 16.40
N LYS A 97 -2.04 -2.35 17.70
CA LYS A 97 -1.70 -1.23 18.58
C LYS A 97 -0.53 -0.41 18.07
N SER A 98 0.58 -1.06 17.70
CA SER A 98 1.75 -0.35 17.19
C SER A 98 1.41 0.47 15.94
N LEU A 99 0.68 -0.11 14.99
CA LEU A 99 0.45 0.54 13.70
C LEU A 99 -0.69 1.57 13.75
N PHE A 100 -1.74 1.35 14.54
CA PHE A 100 -2.90 2.27 14.60
C PHE A 100 -2.84 3.29 15.73
N GLU A 101 -2.19 3.00 16.85
CA GLU A 101 -2.08 3.93 17.99
C GLU A 101 -0.72 4.62 18.05
N THR A 102 0.38 3.89 17.83
CA THR A 102 1.73 4.48 17.97
C THR A 102 2.12 5.26 16.71
N PHE A 103 2.03 4.63 15.54
CA PHE A 103 2.39 5.27 14.28
C PHE A 103 1.22 5.93 13.55
N ASP A 104 0.00 5.85 14.09
CA ASP A 104 -1.20 6.51 13.53
C ASP A 104 -1.46 6.26 12.03
N PHE A 105 -1.38 5.00 11.58
CA PHE A 105 -1.80 4.62 10.23
C PHE A 105 -3.32 4.51 10.10
N ASP A 106 -3.85 4.72 8.90
CA ASP A 106 -5.28 4.48 8.59
C ASP A 106 -5.57 3.04 8.17
N ALA A 107 -4.58 2.39 7.54
CA ALA A 107 -4.71 1.02 7.11
C ALA A 107 -3.40 0.23 7.22
N VAL A 108 -3.52 -1.09 7.34
CA VAL A 108 -2.36 -2.00 7.45
C VAL A 108 -2.54 -3.19 6.51
N THR A 109 -1.48 -3.54 5.77
CA THR A 109 -1.47 -4.79 4.99
C THR A 109 -1.19 -6.01 5.86
N LEU A 110 -1.93 -7.11 5.63
CA LEU A 110 -1.90 -8.34 6.43
C LEU A 110 -1.76 -9.59 5.56
N SER A 111 -1.01 -10.58 6.06
CA SER A 111 -0.89 -11.92 5.47
C SER A 111 -1.79 -12.91 6.21
N PRO A 112 -2.89 -13.39 5.60
CA PRO A 112 -3.95 -14.12 6.32
C PRO A 112 -3.67 -15.62 6.47
N TYR A 113 -2.41 -16.06 6.31
CA TYR A 113 -2.06 -17.48 6.20
C TYR A 113 -2.51 -18.32 7.41
N MET A 114 -2.47 -17.74 8.61
CA MET A 114 -2.89 -18.41 9.86
C MET A 114 -4.41 -18.34 10.10
N GLY A 115 -5.18 -17.78 9.18
CA GLY A 115 -6.64 -17.70 9.23
C GLY A 115 -7.19 -16.37 9.75
N GLY A 116 -8.49 -16.34 10.02
CA GLY A 116 -9.21 -15.10 10.39
C GLY A 116 -8.71 -14.44 11.68
N GLU A 117 -8.13 -15.21 12.61
CA GLU A 117 -7.57 -14.67 13.86
C GLU A 117 -6.35 -13.76 13.65
N THR A 118 -5.74 -13.80 12.47
CA THR A 118 -4.72 -12.83 12.08
C THR A 118 -5.28 -11.44 11.82
N VAL A 119 -6.56 -11.37 11.45
CA VAL A 119 -7.19 -10.16 10.94
C VAL A 119 -8.13 -9.55 11.98
N THR A 120 -8.84 -10.37 12.76
CA THR A 120 -9.84 -9.88 13.72
C THR A 120 -9.32 -8.80 14.67
N PRO A 121 -8.08 -8.84 15.22
CA PRO A 121 -7.59 -7.76 16.08
C PRO A 121 -7.47 -6.40 15.39
N PHE A 122 -7.24 -6.38 14.07
CA PHE A 122 -7.16 -5.13 13.31
C PHE A 122 -8.54 -4.56 13.03
N LEU A 123 -9.57 -5.42 12.92
CA LEU A 123 -10.96 -5.02 12.72
C LEU A 123 -11.61 -4.42 13.98
N GLU A 124 -11.00 -4.63 15.14
CA GLU A 124 -11.44 -4.04 16.42
C GLU A 124 -11.21 -2.51 16.48
N TYR A 125 -10.47 -1.92 15.53
CA TYR A 125 -10.14 -0.48 15.48
C TYR A 125 -11.13 0.30 14.59
N PRO A 126 -12.05 1.10 15.17
CA PRO A 126 -13.04 1.84 14.39
C PRO A 126 -12.39 2.87 13.46
N GLY A 127 -12.89 2.98 12.24
CA GLY A 127 -12.38 3.93 11.24
C GLY A 127 -11.03 3.55 10.63
N ARG A 128 -10.47 2.40 10.98
CA ARG A 128 -9.24 1.85 10.38
C ARG A 128 -9.55 0.69 9.45
N TYR A 129 -8.63 0.40 8.54
CA TYR A 129 -8.78 -0.67 7.55
C TYR A 129 -7.73 -1.76 7.69
N ALA A 130 -8.17 -3.01 7.64
CA ALA A 130 -7.31 -4.14 7.32
C ALA A 130 -7.23 -4.31 5.80
N ILE A 131 -6.03 -4.49 5.26
CA ILE A 131 -5.80 -4.78 3.83
C ILE A 131 -5.23 -6.19 3.69
N VAL A 132 -6.07 -7.17 3.38
CA VAL A 132 -5.64 -8.57 3.32
C VAL A 132 -5.04 -8.91 1.96
N VAL A 133 -3.91 -9.61 1.93
CA VAL A 133 -3.36 -10.16 0.69
C VAL A 133 -4.30 -11.20 0.09
N GLY A 134 -4.91 -10.89 -1.05
CA GLY A 134 -5.75 -11.81 -1.82
C GLY A 134 -4.95 -12.52 -2.91
N LEU A 135 -4.66 -11.82 -4.01
CA LEU A 135 -3.92 -12.34 -5.15
C LEU A 135 -2.78 -11.37 -5.52
N SER A 136 -1.52 -11.78 -5.38
CA SER A 136 -0.37 -10.94 -5.69
C SER A 136 0.11 -11.09 -7.14
N SER A 137 0.84 -10.09 -7.63
CA SER A 137 1.30 -10.01 -9.03
C SER A 137 2.59 -10.78 -9.33
N ASN A 138 3.31 -11.26 -8.31
CA ASN A 138 4.58 -11.96 -8.49
C ASN A 138 4.37 -13.36 -9.12
N PRO A 139 5.34 -13.88 -9.90
CA PRO A 139 5.23 -15.19 -10.56
C PRO A 139 4.92 -16.35 -9.61
N SER A 140 5.52 -16.35 -8.41
CA SER A 140 5.30 -17.38 -7.38
C SER A 140 3.96 -17.27 -6.65
N SER A 141 3.05 -16.37 -7.04
CA SER A 141 1.70 -16.34 -6.47
C SER A 141 0.95 -17.66 -6.74
N VAL A 142 1.28 -18.33 -7.85
CA VAL A 142 0.67 -19.61 -8.26
C VAL A 142 1.00 -20.79 -7.34
N ASP A 143 2.08 -20.70 -6.54
CA ASP A 143 2.52 -21.80 -5.67
C ASP A 143 1.44 -22.15 -4.63
N PHE A 144 0.73 -21.14 -4.12
CA PHE A 144 -0.30 -21.31 -3.10
C PHE A 144 -1.61 -20.59 -3.43
N GLN A 145 -1.57 -19.36 -3.93
CA GLN A 145 -2.77 -18.51 -4.00
C GLN A 145 -3.78 -19.04 -5.02
N THR A 146 -3.32 -19.76 -6.04
CA THR A 146 -4.19 -20.40 -7.05
C THR A 146 -4.43 -21.88 -6.78
N ALA A 147 -3.92 -22.45 -5.68
CA ALA A 147 -4.20 -23.83 -5.31
C ALA A 147 -5.71 -24.02 -5.10
N GLU A 148 -6.24 -25.17 -5.50
CA GLU A 148 -7.68 -25.43 -5.38
C GLU A 148 -8.05 -25.90 -3.97
N LYS A 149 -9.12 -25.32 -3.43
CA LYS A 149 -9.75 -25.75 -2.18
C LYS A 149 -11.27 -25.70 -2.38
N GLY A 150 -11.90 -26.88 -2.39
CA GLY A 150 -13.36 -26.98 -2.57
C GLY A 150 -13.84 -26.45 -3.92
N GLY A 151 -13.06 -26.64 -4.99
CA GLY A 151 -13.39 -26.19 -6.35
C GLY A 151 -13.21 -24.69 -6.61
N LYS A 152 -12.61 -23.95 -5.67
CA LYS A 152 -12.26 -22.54 -5.82
C LYS A 152 -10.75 -22.34 -5.65
N PRO A 153 -10.13 -21.34 -6.30
CA PRO A 153 -8.75 -20.97 -6.01
C PRO A 153 -8.64 -20.42 -4.59
N LEU A 154 -7.50 -20.67 -3.93
CA LEU A 154 -7.29 -20.34 -2.53
C LEU A 154 -7.47 -18.85 -2.23
N TYR A 155 -7.04 -17.95 -3.13
CA TYR A 155 -7.25 -16.50 -2.96
C TYR A 155 -8.74 -16.16 -2.79
N GLN A 156 -9.62 -16.82 -3.55
CA GLN A 156 -11.06 -16.57 -3.48
C GLN A 156 -11.60 -17.08 -2.14
N VAL A 157 -11.21 -18.28 -1.71
CA VAL A 157 -11.61 -18.83 -0.41
C VAL A 157 -11.17 -17.93 0.75
N VAL A 158 -9.95 -17.38 0.67
CA VAL A 158 -9.43 -16.43 1.66
C VAL A 158 -10.25 -15.14 1.66
N MET A 159 -10.47 -14.54 0.49
CA MET A 159 -11.22 -13.28 0.38
C MET A 159 -12.68 -13.43 0.87
N GLU A 160 -13.37 -14.49 0.46
CA GLU A 160 -14.72 -14.81 0.94
C GLU A 160 -14.75 -14.95 2.46
N ARG A 161 -13.78 -15.69 3.05
CA ARG A 161 -13.68 -15.84 4.50
C ARG A 161 -13.42 -14.50 5.21
N MET A 162 -12.65 -13.61 4.61
CA MET A 162 -12.42 -12.27 5.20
C MET A 162 -13.68 -11.41 5.13
N MET A 163 -14.44 -11.47 4.04
CA MET A 163 -15.71 -10.75 3.91
C MET A 163 -16.77 -11.26 4.90
N GLU A 164 -16.74 -12.53 5.32
CA GLU A 164 -17.63 -13.05 6.37
C GLU A 164 -17.40 -12.43 7.76
N ILE A 165 -16.19 -11.92 8.03
CA ILE A 165 -15.80 -11.40 9.34
C ILE A 165 -15.60 -9.88 9.36
N SER A 166 -15.87 -9.20 8.24
CA SER A 166 -15.58 -7.78 8.04
C SER A 166 -16.66 -7.09 7.23
N THR A 167 -16.49 -5.79 6.97
CA THR A 167 -17.37 -5.00 6.10
C THR A 167 -16.54 -4.23 5.06
N PRO A 168 -17.16 -3.73 3.97
CA PRO A 168 -16.47 -2.87 3.01
C PRO A 168 -15.82 -1.61 3.62
N GLU A 169 -16.29 -1.16 4.80
CA GLU A 169 -15.82 0.03 5.53
C GLU A 169 -14.62 -0.24 6.46
N ASN A 170 -14.16 -1.48 6.60
CA ASN A 170 -12.96 -1.81 7.38
C ASN A 170 -12.06 -2.86 6.72
N MET A 171 -12.41 -3.32 5.50
CA MET A 171 -11.66 -4.34 4.76
C MET A 171 -11.36 -3.91 3.33
N MET A 172 -10.09 -4.03 2.95
CA MET A 172 -9.60 -3.93 1.59
C MET A 172 -8.82 -5.19 1.22
N PHE A 173 -8.55 -5.38 -0.07
CA PHE A 173 -7.74 -6.51 -0.55
C PHE A 173 -6.57 -6.07 -1.41
N VAL A 174 -5.41 -6.69 -1.23
CA VAL A 174 -4.31 -6.57 -2.19
C VAL A 174 -4.61 -7.48 -3.37
N VAL A 175 -4.77 -6.89 -4.55
CA VAL A 175 -5.02 -7.61 -5.81
C VAL A 175 -4.06 -7.08 -6.87
N GLY A 176 -3.16 -7.93 -7.37
CA GLY A 176 -2.11 -7.57 -8.31
C GLY A 176 -2.64 -7.20 -9.70
N ALA A 177 -1.99 -6.20 -10.32
CA ALA A 177 -2.39 -5.64 -11.62
C ALA A 177 -2.13 -6.53 -12.84
N THR A 178 -1.37 -7.63 -12.72
CA THR A 178 -0.80 -8.35 -13.87
C THR A 178 -1.81 -9.17 -14.69
N LYS A 179 -3.09 -9.23 -14.27
CA LYS A 179 -4.16 -9.91 -14.99
C LYS A 179 -5.48 -9.13 -14.87
N ALA A 180 -5.76 -8.23 -15.81
CA ALA A 180 -7.01 -7.46 -15.82
C ALA A 180 -8.27 -8.34 -15.75
N ASP A 181 -8.25 -9.51 -16.41
CA ASP A 181 -9.34 -10.50 -16.33
C ASP A 181 -9.60 -11.00 -14.91
N LYS A 182 -8.56 -11.12 -14.07
CA LYS A 182 -8.70 -11.54 -12.68
C LYS A 182 -9.34 -10.47 -11.82
N LEU A 183 -9.10 -9.18 -12.08
CA LEU A 183 -9.81 -8.11 -11.38
C LEU A 183 -11.32 -8.20 -11.65
N LYS A 184 -11.71 -8.43 -12.91
CA LYS A 184 -13.11 -8.58 -13.29
C LYS A 184 -13.76 -9.80 -12.64
N GLU A 185 -13.07 -10.94 -12.62
CA GLU A 185 -13.53 -12.15 -11.94
C GLU A 185 -13.71 -11.92 -10.43
N ILE A 186 -12.74 -11.27 -9.79
CA ILE A 186 -12.80 -10.99 -8.36
C ILE A 186 -13.96 -10.04 -8.02
N ARG A 187 -14.25 -9.06 -8.88
CA ARG A 187 -15.40 -8.16 -8.70
C ARG A 187 -16.75 -8.85 -8.72
N CYS A 188 -16.88 -10.01 -9.36
CA CYS A 188 -18.14 -10.77 -9.35
C CYS A 188 -18.52 -11.27 -7.94
N PHE A 189 -17.54 -11.59 -7.09
CA PHE A 189 -17.80 -12.07 -5.73
C PHE A 189 -17.40 -11.07 -4.62
N CYS A 190 -16.61 -10.05 -4.95
CA CYS A 190 -16.19 -8.97 -4.03
C CYS A 190 -16.50 -7.58 -4.66
N PRO A 191 -17.78 -7.19 -4.72
CA PRO A 191 -18.22 -6.01 -5.47
C PRO A 191 -17.89 -4.68 -4.78
N ASP A 192 -17.91 -4.65 -3.44
CA ASP A 192 -17.93 -3.39 -2.69
C ASP A 192 -16.59 -2.97 -2.08
N ASN A 193 -15.73 -3.92 -1.69
CA ASN A 193 -14.45 -3.62 -1.03
C ASN A 193 -13.47 -2.90 -1.95
N PHE A 194 -12.64 -2.03 -1.38
CA PHE A 194 -11.52 -1.43 -2.11
C PHE A 194 -10.43 -2.46 -2.41
N PHE A 195 -9.82 -2.35 -3.59
CA PHE A 195 -8.59 -3.09 -3.90
C PHE A 195 -7.38 -2.17 -3.89
N LEU A 196 -6.35 -2.57 -3.14
CA LEU A 196 -5.01 -2.03 -3.26
C LEU A 196 -4.29 -2.78 -4.38
N VAL A 197 -4.00 -2.08 -5.48
CA VAL A 197 -3.45 -2.66 -6.70
C VAL A 197 -1.99 -2.24 -6.86
N PRO A 198 -1.01 -3.08 -6.43
CA PRO A 198 0.39 -2.80 -6.65
C PRO A 198 0.82 -3.12 -8.09
N GLY A 199 1.82 -2.40 -8.58
CA GLY A 199 2.61 -2.81 -9.75
C GLY A 199 2.20 -2.20 -11.10
N VAL A 200 1.28 -1.25 -11.13
CA VAL A 200 0.93 -0.53 -12.36
C VAL A 200 2.15 0.25 -12.89
N GLY A 201 2.38 0.21 -14.20
CA GLY A 201 3.53 0.83 -14.88
C GLY A 201 4.84 0.02 -14.77
N ALA A 202 5.33 -0.25 -13.56
CA ALA A 202 6.64 -0.92 -13.38
C ALA A 202 6.62 -2.44 -13.62
N GLN A 203 5.45 -3.09 -13.52
CA GLN A 203 5.28 -4.54 -13.73
C GLN A 203 4.49 -4.86 -15.01
N GLY A 204 4.33 -3.89 -15.92
CA GLY A 204 3.71 -4.08 -17.23
C GLY A 204 2.17 -4.04 -17.26
N GLY A 205 1.50 -3.75 -16.15
CA GLY A 205 0.04 -3.56 -16.12
C GLY A 205 -0.38 -2.15 -16.58
N SER A 206 -1.35 -2.07 -17.49
CA SER A 206 -2.01 -0.81 -17.89
C SER A 206 -2.93 -0.31 -16.78
N ALA A 207 -2.84 0.97 -16.44
CA ALA A 207 -3.70 1.58 -15.42
C ALA A 207 -5.16 1.60 -15.89
N GLU A 208 -5.37 1.89 -17.17
CA GLU A 208 -6.67 1.94 -17.82
C GLU A 208 -7.36 0.57 -17.80
N GLU A 209 -6.62 -0.51 -18.07
CA GLU A 209 -7.15 -1.88 -17.97
C GLU A 209 -7.52 -2.25 -16.53
N VAL A 210 -6.69 -1.84 -15.55
CA VAL A 210 -6.97 -2.04 -14.12
C VAL A 210 -8.24 -1.31 -13.71
N ILE A 211 -8.43 -0.06 -14.14
CA ILE A 211 -9.63 0.73 -13.86
C ILE A 211 -10.85 0.08 -14.52
N ALA A 212 -10.76 -0.26 -15.80
CA ALA A 212 -11.87 -0.82 -16.57
C ALA A 212 -12.38 -2.16 -16.00
N ASN A 213 -11.50 -2.97 -15.42
CA ASN A 213 -11.85 -4.30 -14.90
C ASN A 213 -11.99 -4.36 -13.38
N GLY A 214 -11.43 -3.39 -12.66
CA GLY A 214 -11.33 -3.40 -11.20
C GLY A 214 -12.11 -2.29 -10.50
N ALA A 215 -12.59 -1.25 -11.19
CA ALA A 215 -13.39 -0.21 -10.53
C ALA A 215 -14.81 -0.70 -10.21
N ASN A 216 -15.38 -0.18 -9.12
CA ASN A 216 -16.80 -0.30 -8.82
C ASN A 216 -17.49 1.07 -8.91
N SER A 217 -18.77 1.17 -8.56
CA SER A 217 -19.54 2.43 -8.63
C SER A 217 -18.98 3.56 -7.77
N LYS A 218 -18.04 3.27 -6.85
CA LYS A 218 -17.38 4.23 -5.95
C LYS A 218 -15.89 4.46 -6.30
N GLY A 219 -15.42 3.97 -7.44
CA GLY A 219 -14.00 4.02 -7.82
C GLY A 219 -13.16 2.86 -7.26
N GLY A 220 -13.46 2.34 -6.06
CA GLY A 220 -13.09 1.00 -5.56
C GLY A 220 -11.63 0.55 -5.61
N LEU A 221 -10.70 1.42 -5.99
CA LEU A 221 -9.32 1.08 -6.33
C LEU A 221 -8.34 2.11 -5.73
N LEU A 222 -7.25 1.58 -5.18
CA LEU A 222 -6.04 2.30 -4.82
C LEU A 222 -4.90 1.77 -5.71
N ILE A 223 -4.54 2.51 -6.74
CA ILE A 223 -3.48 2.11 -7.67
C ILE A 223 -2.15 2.58 -7.11
N ASN A 224 -1.32 1.63 -6.65
CA ASN A 224 -0.04 1.98 -6.04
C ASN A 224 1.07 2.14 -7.10
N SER A 225 1.72 3.31 -7.07
CA SER A 225 2.95 3.59 -7.81
C SER A 225 4.03 4.09 -6.85
N SER A 226 5.16 3.40 -6.84
CA SER A 226 6.29 3.66 -5.96
C SER A 226 7.45 4.22 -6.78
N ARG A 227 8.39 3.36 -7.19
CA ARG A 227 9.58 3.71 -8.01
C ARG A 227 9.30 4.62 -9.21
N GLY A 228 8.17 4.44 -9.90
CA GLY A 228 7.80 5.26 -11.06
C GLY A 228 7.52 6.73 -10.72
N VAL A 229 7.06 7.00 -9.50
CA VAL A 229 6.87 8.35 -8.96
C VAL A 229 8.14 8.83 -8.27
N LEU A 230 8.67 8.04 -7.31
CA LEU A 230 9.81 8.45 -6.48
C LEU A 230 11.03 8.86 -7.31
N TYR A 231 11.35 8.08 -8.34
CA TYR A 231 12.58 8.23 -9.12
C TYR A 231 12.32 8.69 -10.55
N ALA A 232 11.29 9.53 -10.72
CA ALA A 232 10.96 10.13 -12.01
C ALA A 232 12.11 11.01 -12.57
N SER A 233 12.93 11.56 -11.70
CA SER A 233 14.21 12.20 -12.02
C SER A 233 15.22 11.92 -10.90
N SER A 234 16.51 11.95 -11.26
CA SER A 234 17.63 11.86 -10.33
C SER A 234 18.36 13.21 -10.14
N ALA A 235 17.84 14.28 -10.72
CA ALA A 235 18.40 15.63 -10.66
C ALA A 235 17.71 16.48 -9.58
N GLU A 236 18.00 17.78 -9.55
CA GLU A 236 17.44 18.71 -8.54
C GLU A 236 15.91 18.87 -8.64
N ASP A 237 15.36 18.61 -9.83
CA ASP A 237 13.93 18.68 -10.18
C ASP A 237 13.13 17.41 -9.83
N PHE A 238 13.67 16.52 -9.00
CA PHE A 238 13.06 15.23 -8.70
C PHE A 238 11.64 15.34 -8.14
N ALA A 239 11.36 16.37 -7.34
CA ALA A 239 10.05 16.57 -6.72
C ALA A 239 9.03 17.02 -7.78
N GLU A 240 9.42 17.93 -8.66
CA GLU A 240 8.62 18.42 -9.79
C GLU A 240 8.34 17.29 -10.79
N ALA A 241 9.36 16.47 -11.08
CA ALA A 241 9.21 15.28 -11.93
C ALA A 241 8.24 14.27 -11.31
N ALA A 242 8.34 14.02 -10.00
CA ALA A 242 7.43 13.15 -9.27
C ALA A 242 5.99 13.69 -9.30
N ALA A 243 5.79 14.99 -9.08
CA ALA A 243 4.50 15.66 -9.19
C ALA A 243 3.90 15.50 -10.59
N ALA A 244 4.71 15.71 -11.65
CA ALA A 244 4.26 15.56 -13.03
C ALA A 244 3.84 14.12 -13.36
N VAL A 245 4.56 13.11 -12.86
CA VAL A 245 4.15 11.69 -13.00
C VAL A 245 2.86 11.43 -12.22
N ALA A 246 2.77 11.90 -10.98
CA ALA A 246 1.58 11.72 -10.14
C ALA A 246 0.35 12.37 -10.79
N ALA A 247 0.46 13.61 -11.27
CA ALA A 247 -0.60 14.33 -11.96
C ALA A 247 -1.11 13.58 -13.20
N ARG A 248 -0.20 13.09 -14.06
CA ARG A 248 -0.58 12.29 -15.24
C ARG A 248 -1.29 11.00 -14.85
N THR A 249 -0.85 10.36 -13.77
CA THR A 249 -1.45 9.11 -13.28
C THR A 249 -2.82 9.36 -12.64
N ALA A 250 -3.02 10.53 -12.02
CA ALA A 250 -4.28 10.91 -11.38
C ALA A 250 -5.41 11.20 -12.38
N THR A 251 -5.07 11.53 -13.63
CA THR A 251 -6.03 11.81 -14.70
C THR A 251 -6.45 10.58 -15.52
N LEU A 252 -5.94 9.39 -15.17
CA LEU A 252 -6.36 8.11 -15.75
C LEU A 252 -7.65 7.62 -15.10
#